data_AF-A0A813BT12-F1
#
_entry.id   AF-A0A813BT12-F1
#
_cell.length_a   1.000
_cell.length_b   1.000
_cell.length_c   1.000
_cell.angle_alpha   90.00
_cell.angle_beta   90.00
_cell.angle_gamma   90.00
#
_symmetry.space_group_name_H-M   'P 1'
#
loop_
_entity.id
_entity.type
_entity.pdbx_description
1 polymer ?
#
loop_
_entity_poly.entity_id
_entity_poly.type
_entity_poly.pdbx_seq_one_letter_code
_entity_poly.pdbx_strand_id
1 'polypeptide(L)'
;AAQLWERAFGARRSKTLRNRAMTWAKAREWLKASTGKPWPEKAEIMLTYLEERHESQGMGKSVPNGILGALALLEQVGQVDTDRRLSEDRLLIEACRSWTAELEQGAPPRRQAPMFTVAVILAAELCVCKQTFPVGLRFYAFVLLILIWATMRCDDIQGVDPSSFVLSQIGKAVGNLYGYIGMASLNLRESLCTFGDCCWP
;
A
#
# COMPACT_ATOMS: atom_id res chain seq x y z
N ALA A 1 13.14 0.02 -19.87
CA ALA A 1 12.00 0.73 -19.25
C ALA A 1 11.73 0.25 -17.81
N ALA A 2 11.54 -1.04 -17.53
CA ALA A 2 11.24 -1.55 -16.18
C ALA A 2 12.26 -1.12 -15.10
N GLN A 3 13.56 -1.27 -15.38
CA GLN A 3 14.64 -0.84 -14.47
C GLN A 3 14.71 0.68 -14.24
N LEU A 4 14.19 1.51 -15.15
CA LEU A 4 14.13 2.96 -14.95
C LEU A 4 13.05 3.31 -13.92
N TRP A 5 11.89 2.67 -14.02
CA TRP A 5 10.81 2.84 -13.05
C TRP A 5 11.18 2.30 -11.67
N GLU A 6 11.87 1.17 -11.58
CA GLU A 6 12.41 0.64 -10.31
C GLU A 6 13.38 1.62 -9.65
N ARG A 7 14.22 2.30 -10.45
CA ARG A 7 15.12 3.34 -9.95
C ARG A 7 14.38 4.61 -9.54
N ALA A 8 13.37 5.03 -10.30
CA ALA A 8 12.60 6.26 -10.05
C ALA A 8 11.73 6.17 -8.78
N PHE A 9 11.06 5.03 -8.56
CA PHE A 9 10.23 4.81 -7.37
C PHE A 9 11.03 4.29 -6.16
N GLY A 10 12.31 3.94 -6.37
CA GLY A 10 13.22 3.42 -5.35
C GLY A 10 12.77 2.09 -4.75
N ALA A 11 13.27 1.76 -3.56
CA ALA A 11 12.94 0.53 -2.82
C ALA A 11 11.52 0.52 -2.19
N ARG A 12 10.56 1.29 -2.74
CA ARG A 12 9.19 1.36 -2.20
C ARG A 12 8.43 0.08 -2.56
N ARG A 13 7.70 -0.47 -1.57
CA ARG A 13 6.85 -1.66 -1.77
C ARG A 13 5.76 -1.36 -2.81
N SER A 14 5.52 -2.31 -3.73
CA SER A 14 4.47 -2.24 -4.75
C SER A 14 3.09 -1.87 -4.19
N LYS A 15 2.71 -2.47 -3.05
CA LYS A 15 1.47 -2.16 -2.33
C LYS A 15 1.37 -0.70 -1.89
N THR A 16 2.48 -0.11 -1.46
CA THR A 16 2.51 1.31 -1.08
C THR A 16 2.26 2.19 -2.29
N LEU A 17 2.93 1.92 -3.43
CA LEU A 17 2.72 2.66 -4.67
C LEU A 17 1.26 2.56 -5.13
N ARG A 18 0.70 1.35 -5.15
CA ARG A 18 -0.71 1.11 -5.49
C ARG A 18 -1.65 1.89 -4.57
N ASN A 19 -1.42 1.84 -3.26
CA ASN A 19 -2.27 2.55 -2.29
C ASN A 19 -2.21 4.06 -2.51
N ARG A 20 -1.03 4.64 -2.79
CA ARG A 20 -0.90 6.08 -3.09
C ARG A 20 -1.58 6.45 -4.39
N ALA A 21 -1.41 5.66 -5.45
CA ALA A 21 -2.07 5.88 -6.73
C ALA A 21 -3.60 5.83 -6.61
N MET A 22 -4.15 4.82 -5.93
CA MET A 22 -5.59 4.70 -5.68
C MET A 22 -6.12 5.84 -4.80
N THR A 23 -5.34 6.29 -3.82
CA THR A 23 -5.70 7.44 -2.98
C THR A 23 -5.79 8.71 -3.81
N TRP A 24 -4.83 8.94 -4.69
CA TRP A 24 -4.79 10.10 -5.56
C TRP A 24 -5.86 10.07 -6.66
N ALA A 25 -6.20 8.89 -7.18
CA ALA A 25 -7.20 8.75 -8.25
C ALA A 25 -8.52 9.46 -7.90
N LYS A 26 -8.97 9.34 -6.65
CA LYS A 26 -10.17 10.02 -6.14
C LYS A 26 -10.01 11.55 -6.08
N ALA A 27 -8.85 12.01 -5.65
CA ALA A 27 -8.56 13.45 -5.62
C ALA A 27 -8.49 14.03 -7.04
N ARG A 28 -7.88 13.31 -7.98
CA ARG A 28 -7.81 13.69 -9.39
C ARG A 28 -9.19 13.76 -10.05
N GLU A 29 -10.06 12.78 -9.77
CA GLU A 29 -11.42 12.78 -10.31
C GLU A 29 -12.21 13.99 -9.83
N TRP A 30 -12.10 14.30 -8.53
CA TRP A 30 -12.69 15.51 -7.97
C TRP A 30 -12.09 16.79 -8.59
N LEU A 31 -10.76 16.90 -8.71
CA LEU A 31 -10.09 18.05 -9.32
C LEU A 31 -10.55 18.30 -10.75
N LYS A 32 -10.72 17.23 -11.54
CA LYS A 32 -11.27 17.32 -12.89
C LYS A 32 -12.70 17.83 -12.90
N ALA A 33 -13.51 17.41 -11.93
CA ALA A 33 -14.90 17.85 -11.83
C ALA A 33 -15.02 19.30 -11.36
N SER A 34 -14.19 19.75 -10.41
CA SER A 34 -14.27 21.09 -9.81
C SER A 34 -13.51 22.16 -10.58
N THR A 35 -12.26 21.88 -10.98
CA THR A 35 -11.35 22.85 -11.60
C THR A 35 -11.12 22.61 -13.09
N GLY A 36 -11.59 21.48 -13.63
CA GLY A 36 -11.30 21.06 -15.00
C GLY A 36 -9.86 20.57 -15.21
N LYS A 37 -8.99 20.67 -14.20
CA LYS A 37 -7.57 20.31 -14.28
C LYS A 37 -7.29 19.03 -13.47
N PRO A 38 -6.36 18.17 -13.91
CA PRO A 38 -6.02 16.94 -13.18
C PRO A 38 -5.08 17.16 -11.99
N TRP A 39 -4.59 18.39 -11.77
CA TRP A 39 -3.58 18.73 -10.77
C TRP A 39 -3.94 20.05 -10.08
N PRO A 40 -3.76 20.17 -8.75
CA PRO A 40 -4.05 21.41 -8.02
C PRO A 40 -2.96 22.46 -8.27
N GLU A 41 -3.35 23.71 -8.54
CA GLU A 41 -2.40 24.82 -8.70
C GLU A 41 -2.01 25.47 -7.37
N LYS A 42 -2.88 25.37 -6.36
CA LYS A 42 -2.73 25.99 -5.05
C LYS A 42 -3.16 25.03 -3.94
N ALA A 43 -2.60 25.23 -2.75
CA ALA A 43 -2.99 24.47 -1.56
C ALA A 43 -4.46 24.67 -1.19
N GLU A 44 -5.02 25.86 -1.43
CA GLU A 44 -6.44 26.19 -1.19
C GLU A 44 -7.40 25.18 -1.82
N ILE A 45 -7.13 24.76 -3.06
CA ILE A 45 -7.95 23.78 -3.79
C ILE A 45 -7.95 22.43 -3.07
N MET A 46 -6.81 22.06 -2.48
CA MET A 46 -6.69 20.82 -1.70
C MET A 46 -7.38 20.92 -0.34
N LEU A 47 -7.47 22.11 0.25
CA LEU A 47 -8.25 22.33 1.48
C LEU A 47 -9.75 22.18 1.21
N THR A 48 -10.25 22.81 0.15
CA THR A 48 -11.64 22.65 -0.30
C THR A 48 -11.96 21.19 -0.59
N TYR A 49 -11.04 20.45 -1.22
CA TYR A 49 -11.21 19.01 -1.42
C TYR A 49 -11.39 18.23 -0.10
N LEU A 50 -10.60 18.56 0.93
CA LEU A 50 -10.68 17.88 2.23
C LEU A 50 -12.02 18.16 2.92
N GLU A 51 -12.49 19.40 2.87
CA GLU A 51 -13.79 19.81 3.40
C GLU A 51 -14.94 19.09 2.69
N GLU A 52 -15.03 19.20 1.36
CA GLU A 52 -16.10 18.55 0.59
C GLU A 52 -16.07 17.03 0.72
N ARG A 53 -14.88 16.44 0.85
CA ARG A 53 -14.73 15.00 1.09
C ARG A 53 -15.24 14.61 2.47
N HIS A 54 -15.00 15.43 3.49
CA HIS A 54 -15.51 15.19 4.84
C HIS A 54 -17.04 15.20 4.85
N GLU A 55 -17.66 16.19 4.19
CA GLU A 55 -19.11 16.33 4.12
C GLU A 55 -19.79 15.21 3.34
N SER A 56 -19.21 14.80 2.20
CA SER A 56 -19.86 13.84 1.28
C SER A 56 -19.69 12.37 1.68
N GLN A 57 -18.50 11.94 2.10
CA GLN A 57 -18.16 10.53 2.33
C GLN A 57 -17.71 10.24 3.76
N GLY A 58 -17.50 11.27 4.57
CA GLY A 58 -16.78 11.15 5.83
C GLY A 58 -15.28 10.89 5.63
N MET A 59 -14.49 11.24 6.64
CA MET A 59 -13.04 11.09 6.60
C MET A 59 -12.54 10.23 7.76
N GLY A 60 -11.76 9.21 7.46
CA GLY A 60 -11.02 8.46 8.49
C GLY A 60 -9.72 9.16 8.85
N LYS A 61 -9.24 9.03 10.09
CA LYS A 61 -8.02 9.70 10.59
C LYS A 61 -6.74 9.50 9.76
N SER A 62 -6.63 8.40 9.01
CA SER A 62 -5.47 8.12 8.16
C SER A 62 -5.58 8.72 6.75
N VAL A 63 -6.75 9.23 6.37
CA VAL A 63 -7.02 9.75 5.03
C VAL A 63 -6.29 11.06 4.73
N PRO A 64 -6.26 12.09 5.61
CA PRO A 64 -5.53 13.34 5.33
C PRO A 64 -4.06 13.07 5.01
N ASN A 65 -3.37 12.36 5.89
CA ASN A 65 -1.97 11.95 5.71
C ASN A 65 -1.78 10.96 4.54
N GLY A 66 -2.83 10.21 4.21
CA GLY A 66 -2.91 9.36 3.02
C GLY A 66 -2.81 10.16 1.72
N ILE A 67 -3.57 11.26 1.64
CA ILE A 67 -3.61 12.17 0.50
C ILE A 67 -2.30 12.96 0.42
N LEU A 68 -1.84 13.55 1.51
CA LEU A 68 -0.59 14.32 1.55
C LEU A 68 0.61 13.46 1.11
N GLY A 69 0.72 12.23 1.60
CA GLY A 69 1.78 11.32 1.17
C GLY A 69 1.62 10.77 -0.25
N ALA A 70 0.43 10.84 -0.84
CA ALA A 70 0.23 10.52 -2.26
C ALA A 70 0.68 11.70 -3.14
N LEU A 71 0.33 12.93 -2.74
CA LEU A 71 0.80 14.17 -3.36
C LEU A 71 2.33 14.25 -3.34
N ALA A 72 2.96 14.03 -2.19
CA ALA A 72 4.42 14.02 -2.05
C ALA A 72 5.12 12.98 -2.95
N LEU A 73 4.53 11.78 -3.10
CA LEU A 73 5.06 10.77 -4.02
C LEU A 73 4.99 11.27 -5.48
N LEU A 74 3.88 11.88 -5.87
CA LEU A 74 3.69 12.35 -7.24
C LEU A 74 4.58 13.56 -7.56
N GLU A 75 4.74 14.49 -6.63
CA GLU A 75 5.67 15.62 -6.76
C GLU A 75 7.13 15.15 -6.87
N GLN A 76 7.51 14.15 -6.08
CA GLN A 76 8.84 13.56 -6.15
C GLN A 76 9.09 12.89 -7.51
N VAL A 77 8.13 12.12 -8.02
CA VAL A 77 8.26 11.42 -9.31
C VAL A 77 8.19 12.39 -10.48
N GLY A 78 7.36 13.43 -10.37
CA GLY A 78 7.25 14.52 -11.33
C GLY A 78 8.39 15.54 -11.27
N GLN A 79 9.37 15.35 -10.38
CA GLN A 79 10.51 16.25 -10.19
C GLN A 79 10.09 17.72 -10.00
N VAL A 80 9.01 17.94 -9.23
CA VAL A 80 8.55 19.30 -8.92
C VAL A 80 9.58 19.98 -8.04
N ASP A 81 9.95 21.22 -8.41
CA ASP A 81 10.86 22.07 -7.64
C ASP A 81 10.34 22.26 -6.21
N THR A 82 11.25 22.22 -5.24
CA THR A 82 10.92 22.30 -3.81
C THR A 82 10.05 23.51 -3.46
N ASP A 83 10.31 24.66 -4.08
CA ASP A 83 9.55 25.91 -3.84
C ASP A 83 8.10 25.86 -4.36
N ARG A 84 7.80 24.93 -5.27
CA ARG A 84 6.46 24.73 -5.84
C ARG A 84 5.75 23.49 -5.29
N ARG A 85 6.35 22.79 -4.32
CA ARG A 85 5.75 21.59 -3.73
C ARG A 85 4.63 21.95 -2.79
N LEU A 86 3.42 21.55 -3.16
CA LEU A 86 2.24 21.68 -2.33
C LEU A 86 2.28 20.71 -1.16
N SER A 87 3.01 19.59 -1.27
CA SER A 87 3.19 18.68 -0.14
C SER A 87 4.05 19.25 1.00
N GLU A 88 4.86 20.27 0.73
CA GLU A 88 5.70 20.97 1.70
C GLU A 88 5.08 22.29 2.18
N ASP A 89 3.93 22.70 1.61
CA ASP A 89 3.21 23.90 2.03
C ASP A 89 2.69 23.77 3.46
N ARG A 90 3.07 24.74 4.31
CA ARG A 90 2.65 24.81 5.71
C ARG A 90 1.15 24.83 5.88
N LEU A 91 0.41 25.50 4.98
CA LEU A 91 -1.05 25.58 5.08
C LEU A 91 -1.68 24.19 4.96
N LEU A 92 -1.25 23.41 3.97
CA LEU A 92 -1.79 22.08 3.73
C LEU A 92 -1.37 21.09 4.83
N ILE A 93 -0.13 21.19 5.32
CA ILE A 93 0.38 20.33 6.40
C ILE A 93 -0.37 20.57 7.70
N GLU A 94 -0.53 21.83 8.11
CA GLU A 94 -1.22 22.15 9.36
C GLU A 94 -2.71 21.84 9.28
N ALA A 95 -3.35 22.05 8.11
CA ALA A 95 -4.73 21.60 7.91
C ALA A 95 -4.87 20.08 8.01
N CYS A 96 -3.99 19.31 7.37
CA CYS A 96 -3.97 17.85 7.53
C CYS A 96 -3.79 17.43 9.00
N ARG A 97 -2.97 18.17 9.76
CA ARG A 97 -2.75 17.92 11.19
C ARG A 97 -4.01 18.23 12.01
N SER A 98 -4.68 19.36 11.78
CA SER A 98 -5.93 19.71 12.47
C SER A 98 -7.01 18.66 12.19
N TRP A 99 -7.23 18.31 10.91
CA TRP A 99 -8.17 17.25 10.54
C TRP A 99 -7.84 15.91 11.21
N THR A 100 -6.55 15.54 11.25
CA THR A 100 -6.15 14.29 11.93
C THR A 100 -6.48 14.35 13.42
N ALA A 101 -6.22 15.48 14.08
CA ALA A 101 -6.51 15.66 15.51
C ALA A 101 -8.00 15.62 15.80
N GLU A 102 -8.83 16.29 15.00
CA GLU A 102 -10.30 16.28 15.11
C GLU A 102 -10.87 14.87 14.89
N LEU A 103 -10.40 14.15 13.87
CA LEU A 103 -10.83 12.79 13.58
C LEU A 103 -10.30 11.75 14.59
N GLU A 104 -9.29 12.11 15.38
CA GLU A 104 -8.81 11.29 16.49
C GLU A 104 -9.64 11.48 17.77
N GLN A 105 -10.31 12.62 17.94
CA GLN A 105 -11.22 12.87 19.05
C GLN A 105 -12.46 11.97 18.91
N GLY A 106 -12.51 10.91 19.71
CA GLY A 106 -13.58 9.90 19.68
C GLY A 106 -13.25 8.65 18.86
N ALA A 107 -12.05 8.54 18.30
CA ALA A 107 -11.63 7.31 17.63
C ALA A 107 -11.47 6.18 18.66
N PRO A 108 -12.02 4.96 18.41
CA PRO A 108 -11.80 3.83 19.29
C PRO A 108 -10.29 3.52 19.41
N PRO A 109 -9.84 3.01 20.56
CA PRO A 109 -8.43 2.71 20.79
C PRO A 109 -7.91 1.80 19.67
N ARG A 110 -6.65 2.03 19.26
CA ARG A 110 -6.02 1.24 18.19
C ARG A 110 -6.13 -0.24 18.53
N ARG A 111 -6.99 -0.96 17.81
CA ARG A 111 -7.11 -2.40 17.94
C ARG A 111 -5.86 -3.02 17.33
N GLN A 112 -4.95 -3.50 18.18
CA GLN A 112 -3.87 -4.35 17.70
C GLN A 112 -4.47 -5.61 17.08
N ALA A 113 -3.85 -6.10 16.01
CA ALA A 113 -4.27 -7.37 15.42
C ALA A 113 -4.21 -8.46 16.51
N PRO A 114 -5.25 -9.29 16.64
CA PRO A 114 -5.22 -10.39 17.60
C PRO A 114 -3.99 -11.26 17.34
N MET A 115 -3.18 -11.49 18.38
CA MET A 115 -2.05 -12.40 18.26
C MET A 115 -2.56 -13.82 18.04
N PHE A 116 -1.92 -14.57 17.15
CA PHE A 116 -2.20 -16.01 17.03
C PHE A 116 -1.84 -16.69 18.36
N THR A 117 -2.81 -17.42 18.92
CA THR A 117 -2.57 -18.17 20.15
C THR A 117 -1.87 -19.50 19.84
N VAL A 118 -1.19 -20.08 20.82
CA VAL A 118 -0.57 -21.41 20.70
C VAL A 118 -1.59 -22.47 20.27
N ALA A 119 -2.85 -22.32 20.68
CA ALA A 119 -3.93 -23.20 20.26
C ALA A 119 -4.17 -23.21 18.73
N VAL A 120 -4.02 -22.04 18.08
CA VAL A 120 -4.15 -21.95 16.61
C VAL A 120 -3.00 -22.68 15.91
N ILE A 121 -1.78 -22.59 16.45
CA ILE A 121 -0.61 -23.28 15.90
C ILE A 121 -0.81 -24.80 15.99
N LEU A 122 -1.20 -25.30 17.18
CA LEU A 122 -1.47 -26.73 17.39
C LEU A 122 -2.61 -27.25 16.50
N ALA A 123 -3.69 -26.48 16.36
CA ALA A 123 -4.79 -26.85 15.48
C ALA A 123 -4.37 -26.92 14.00
N ALA A 124 -3.52 -25.98 13.56
CA ALA A 124 -2.97 -25.98 12.21
C ALA A 124 -2.06 -27.19 11.96
N GLU A 125 -1.19 -27.54 12.90
CA GLU A 125 -0.34 -28.75 12.81
C GLU A 125 -1.16 -30.03 12.70
N LEU A 126 -2.18 -30.18 13.56
CA LEU A 126 -3.10 -31.31 13.51
C LEU A 126 -3.87 -31.37 12.17
N CYS A 127 -4.24 -30.21 11.62
CA CYS A 127 -4.93 -30.13 10.35
C CYS A 127 -4.05 -30.58 9.18
N VAL A 128 -2.75 -30.27 9.20
CA VAL A 128 -1.80 -30.69 8.16
C VAL A 128 -1.56 -32.21 8.21
N CYS A 129 -1.46 -32.77 9.42
CA CYS A 129 -1.18 -34.20 9.61
C CYS A 129 -2.38 -35.12 9.31
N LYS A 130 -3.61 -34.63 9.47
CA LYS A 130 -4.83 -35.45 9.27
C LYS A 130 -5.28 -35.47 7.81
N GLN A 131 -5.32 -36.66 7.21
CA GLN A 131 -5.84 -36.84 5.85
C GLN A 131 -7.36 -36.69 5.72
N THR A 132 -8.09 -36.61 6.84
CA THR A 132 -9.55 -36.42 6.85
C THR A 132 -9.99 -35.05 6.35
N PHE A 133 -9.10 -34.05 6.34
CA PHE A 133 -9.42 -32.70 5.89
C PHE A 133 -9.17 -32.51 4.38
N PRO A 134 -9.97 -31.68 3.70
CA PRO A 134 -9.80 -31.39 2.28
C PRO A 134 -8.43 -30.73 2.02
N VAL A 135 -7.83 -31.07 0.88
CA VAL A 135 -6.46 -30.66 0.51
C VAL A 135 -6.26 -29.15 0.61
N GLY A 136 -7.24 -28.35 0.19
CA GLY A 136 -7.17 -26.89 0.28
C GLY A 136 -6.99 -26.40 1.73
N LEU A 137 -7.72 -26.96 2.68
CA LEU A 137 -7.66 -26.55 4.09
C LEU A 137 -6.32 -26.96 4.73
N ARG A 138 -5.78 -28.13 4.36
CA ARG A 138 -4.43 -28.55 4.77
C ARG A 138 -3.36 -27.62 4.21
N PHE A 139 -3.51 -27.19 2.95
CA PHE A 139 -2.59 -26.24 2.34
C PHE A 139 -2.62 -24.88 3.05
N TYR A 140 -3.81 -24.35 3.35
CA TYR A 140 -3.93 -23.12 4.14
C TYR A 140 -3.30 -23.24 5.54
N ALA A 141 -3.52 -24.36 6.23
CA ALA A 141 -2.91 -24.62 7.53
C ALA A 141 -1.37 -24.68 7.45
N PHE A 142 -0.85 -25.34 6.42
CA PHE A 142 0.60 -25.41 6.15
C PHE A 142 1.19 -24.02 5.86
N VAL A 143 0.54 -23.22 5.01
CA VAL A 143 0.97 -21.85 4.70
C VAL A 143 0.93 -20.95 5.94
N LEU A 144 -0.09 -21.09 6.78
CA LEU A 144 -0.20 -20.35 8.04
C LEU A 144 0.94 -20.72 9.01
N LEU A 145 1.33 -21.99 9.08
CA LEU A 145 2.49 -22.41 9.86
C LEU A 145 3.79 -21.79 9.31
N ILE A 146 3.99 -21.79 7.99
CA ILE A 146 5.15 -21.13 7.38
C ILE A 146 5.20 -19.64 7.74
N LEU A 147 4.07 -18.92 7.67
CA LEU A 147 4.02 -17.51 8.06
C LEU A 147 4.46 -17.28 9.50
N ILE A 148 4.01 -18.14 10.42
CA ILE A 148 4.31 -18.02 11.85
C ILE A 148 5.78 -18.37 12.12
N TRP A 149 6.26 -19.52 11.64
CA TRP A 149 7.62 -20.01 11.91
C TRP A 149 8.70 -19.17 11.22
N ALA A 150 8.43 -18.64 10.02
CA ALA A 150 9.35 -17.78 9.30
C ALA A 150 9.16 -16.28 9.63
N THR A 151 8.21 -15.93 10.52
CA THR A 151 7.86 -14.54 10.87
C THR A 151 7.54 -13.67 9.63
N MET A 152 6.95 -14.27 8.60
CA MET A 152 6.65 -13.61 7.34
C MET A 152 5.28 -12.93 7.37
N ARG A 153 5.11 -11.86 6.59
CA ARG A 153 3.79 -11.27 6.35
C ARG A 153 3.11 -11.98 5.17
N CYS A 154 1.78 -11.95 5.13
CA CYS A 154 1.03 -12.53 4.01
C CYS A 154 1.41 -11.92 2.64
N ASP A 155 1.75 -10.63 2.61
CA ASP A 155 2.25 -9.97 1.40
C ASP A 155 3.60 -10.54 0.92
N ASP A 156 4.42 -11.12 1.82
CA ASP A 156 5.74 -11.65 1.45
C ASP A 156 5.61 -13.01 0.74
N ILE A 157 4.56 -13.80 1.05
CA ILE A 157 4.25 -15.06 0.36
C ILE A 157 3.91 -14.84 -1.11
N GLN A 158 3.22 -13.75 -1.44
CA GLN A 158 2.81 -13.46 -2.82
C GLN A 158 4.01 -13.25 -3.75
N GLY A 159 5.17 -12.93 -3.17
CA GLY A 159 6.42 -12.83 -3.90
C GLY A 159 7.07 -14.19 -4.13
N VAL A 160 6.84 -15.21 -3.30
CA VAL A 160 7.64 -16.44 -3.31
C VAL A 160 7.33 -17.31 -4.54
N ASP A 161 8.36 -17.51 -5.36
CA ASP A 161 8.37 -18.42 -6.49
C ASP A 161 8.30 -19.87 -5.97
N PRO A 162 7.31 -20.67 -6.40
CA PRO A 162 7.17 -22.07 -5.99
C PRO A 162 8.41 -22.92 -6.29
N SER A 163 9.20 -22.57 -7.31
CA SER A 163 10.46 -23.26 -7.63
C SER A 163 11.58 -23.03 -6.63
N SER A 164 11.48 -22.00 -5.78
CA SER A 164 12.53 -21.62 -4.83
C SER A 164 12.49 -22.40 -3.51
N PHE A 165 11.45 -23.22 -3.29
CA PHE A 165 11.33 -24.04 -2.08
C PHE A 165 12.26 -25.27 -2.17
N VAL A 166 13.42 -25.20 -1.52
CA VAL A 166 14.30 -26.35 -1.34
C VAL A 166 14.11 -26.93 0.05
N LEU A 167 13.74 -28.21 0.12
CA LEU A 167 13.65 -28.96 1.36
C LEU A 167 15.05 -29.46 1.73
N SER A 168 15.70 -28.83 2.73
CA SER A 168 16.97 -29.33 3.24
C SER A 168 16.74 -30.61 4.05
N GLN A 169 17.72 -31.53 4.07
CA GLN A 169 17.67 -32.82 4.80
C GLN A 169 17.41 -32.69 6.31
N ILE A 170 17.49 -31.48 6.88
CA ILE A 170 17.21 -31.18 8.30
C ILE A 170 15.75 -30.68 8.50
N GLY A 171 14.89 -30.79 7.48
CA GLY A 171 13.48 -30.39 7.57
C GLY A 171 13.25 -28.87 7.55
N LYS A 172 14.26 -28.07 7.18
CA LYS A 172 14.12 -26.61 6.99
C LYS A 172 13.90 -26.31 5.51
N ALA A 173 12.78 -25.68 5.19
CA ALA A 173 12.57 -25.04 3.90
C ALA A 173 13.41 -23.76 3.86
N VAL A 174 14.48 -23.75 3.06
CA VAL A 174 15.32 -22.55 2.87
C VAL A 174 14.94 -21.96 1.51
N GLY A 175 14.03 -20.98 1.53
CA GLY A 175 13.71 -20.18 0.35
C GLY A 175 14.81 -19.15 0.12
N ASN A 176 15.54 -19.24 -1.00
CA ASN A 176 16.58 -18.29 -1.34
C ASN A 176 15.91 -16.99 -1.86
N LEU A 177 15.79 -15.98 -0.99
CA LEU A 177 14.99 -14.76 -1.18
C LEU A 177 15.61 -13.68 -2.10
N TYR A 178 16.70 -13.98 -2.80
CA TYR A 178 17.50 -12.97 -3.51
C TYR A 178 16.96 -12.49 -4.88
N GLY A 179 15.84 -13.02 -5.39
CA GLY A 179 15.39 -12.78 -6.78
C GLY A 179 14.15 -11.91 -7.01
N TYR A 180 13.47 -11.43 -5.97
CA TYR A 180 12.04 -11.07 -6.06
C TYR A 180 11.65 -9.68 -6.56
N ILE A 181 12.58 -8.91 -7.14
CA ILE A 181 12.29 -7.53 -7.58
C ILE A 181 11.65 -7.50 -9.00
N GLY A 182 11.80 -8.54 -9.81
CA GLY A 182 11.43 -8.49 -11.24
C GLY A 182 9.96 -8.70 -11.63
N MET A 183 9.16 -9.44 -10.83
CA MET A 183 7.81 -9.86 -11.27
C MET A 183 6.70 -8.84 -10.98
N ALA A 184 6.88 -7.93 -10.03
CA ALA A 184 5.89 -6.90 -9.72
C ALA A 184 5.78 -5.80 -10.81
N SER A 185 6.75 -5.78 -11.75
CA SER A 185 6.84 -4.79 -12.84
C SER A 185 5.82 -5.02 -13.96
N LEU A 186 5.33 -6.25 -14.18
CA LEU A 186 4.39 -6.54 -15.26
C LEU A 186 2.96 -6.05 -14.99
N ASN A 187 2.47 -6.14 -13.75
CA ASN A 187 1.11 -5.73 -13.41
C ASN A 187 0.94 -4.20 -13.25
N LEU A 188 2.03 -3.45 -13.05
CA LEU A 188 1.97 -1.98 -13.05
C LEU A 188 1.89 -1.39 -14.47
N ARG A 189 2.24 -2.16 -15.51
CA ARG A 189 2.31 -1.69 -16.89
C ARG A 189 0.93 -1.35 -17.46
N GLU A 190 -0.10 -2.10 -17.10
CA GLU A 190 -1.48 -1.83 -17.55
C GLU A 190 -2.11 -0.62 -16.83
N SER A 191 -1.69 -0.33 -15.60
CA SER A 191 -2.22 0.82 -14.84
C SER A 191 -1.48 2.13 -15.11
N LEU A 192 -0.21 2.09 -15.52
CA LEU A 192 0.61 3.28 -15.82
C LEU A 192 0.55 3.72 -17.28
N CYS A 193 0.18 2.83 -18.23
CA CYS A 193 0.00 3.24 -19.63
C CYS A 193 -1.11 4.28 -19.82
N THR A 194 -2.08 4.38 -18.90
CA THR A 194 -3.10 5.46 -18.92
C THR A 194 -2.58 6.79 -18.33
N PHE A 195 -1.39 6.80 -17.73
CA PHE A 195 -0.78 7.99 -17.11
C PHE A 195 0.20 8.70 -18.04
N GLY A 196 0.77 7.99 -19.03
CA GLY A 196 1.78 8.50 -19.97
C GLY A 196 1.26 9.48 -21.03
N ASP A 197 -0.05 9.54 -21.26
CA ASP A 197 -0.66 10.41 -22.28
C ASP A 197 -1.05 11.81 -21.76
N CYS A 198 -0.74 12.12 -20.48
CA CYS A 198 -0.94 13.46 -19.95
C CYS A 198 0.35 14.26 -20.15
N CYS A 199 0.46 14.96 -21.28
CA CYS A 199 1.42 16.05 -21.49
C CYS A 199 1.37 16.99 -20.29
N TRP A 200 2.47 17.07 -19.54
CA TRP A 200 2.72 18.10 -18.55
C TRP A 200 3.14 19.37 -19.29
N PRO A 201 2.60 20.55 -18.95
CA PRO A 201 3.09 21.83 -19.47
C PRO A 201 4.50 22.16 -18.95
#